data_AF-A0A7Y6YFT3-F1
#
_entry.id   AF-A0A7Y6YFT3-F1
#
_cell.length_a   1.000
_cell.length_b   1.000
_cell.length_c   1.000
_cell.angle_alpha   90.00
_cell.angle_beta   90.00
_cell.angle_gamma   90.00
#
_symmetry.space_group_name_H-M   'P 1'
#
loop_
_entity.id
_entity.type
_entity.pdbx_description
1 polymer ?
#
loop_
_entity_poly.entity_id
_entity_poly.type
_entity_poly.pdbx_seq_one_letter_code
_entity_poly.pdbx_strand_id
1 'polypeptide(L)'
;MGVLSWEILIYGGTFLICFTIVFIYVRKGAKKSAEVRAKVERAKEEGRFQPNSLHPHINLDVCIGSGACVQACPEEDILGLIDGKATVINTTSCIGHGACFHTCPVDAITLRIGTEERGVELPHVKPDYETNVEGIYIAGELGGMGLIRNSAEQGIQAVENLSEGLEKGAYGDCDLVIIGAGPAGLAGSLKAKELGVNARVLEQDSLGGTVYTFPRSKVVMTQPMNLPLYGKLKLVNTTKDELLEIWNDALTKNDITIDEGCKVERIIQKDNKGFEVQIAGKEAITTQKVLIAIGRRGTPRKLGVPGEESQKVAYRMLEPEQIEGEKILVVGGGDSAVESALLVCEKNHTILSYRKENFARIKSGNQQALEQAVAEGKVELMLSSNVTEIKPDSVKLTNVNGDEVEIENHRVYIFIGGELPIPFLKDAGIDVNMTFGKILKKHKRK
;
A
#
# COMPACT_ATOMS: atom_id res chain seq x y z
N MET A 1 -13.81 -12.50 -73.20
CA MET A 1 -13.93 -11.26 -72.41
C MET A 1 -14.74 -11.40 -71.12
N GLY A 2 -15.60 -12.41 -70.94
CA GLY A 2 -16.43 -12.52 -69.72
C GLY A 2 -15.75 -13.04 -68.45
N VAL A 3 -14.65 -13.79 -68.54
CA VAL A 3 -13.98 -14.38 -67.36
C VAL A 3 -13.15 -13.34 -66.60
N LEU A 4 -12.42 -12.48 -67.31
CA LEU A 4 -11.63 -11.38 -66.73
C LEU A 4 -12.48 -10.36 -65.95
N SER A 5 -13.72 -10.11 -66.37
CA SER A 5 -14.60 -9.17 -65.67
C SER A 5 -15.08 -9.70 -64.30
N TRP A 6 -15.31 -11.01 -64.18
CA TRP A 6 -15.70 -11.60 -62.90
C TRP A 6 -14.55 -11.68 -61.91
N GLU A 7 -13.34 -11.99 -62.39
CA GLU A 7 -12.14 -11.98 -61.55
C GLU A 7 -11.84 -10.58 -60.99
N ILE A 8 -11.93 -9.53 -61.81
CA ILE A 8 -11.73 -8.15 -61.36
C ILE A 8 -12.77 -7.74 -60.30
N LEU A 9 -14.03 -8.14 -60.47
CA LEU A 9 -15.08 -7.86 -59.49
C LEU A 9 -14.86 -8.60 -58.16
N ILE A 10 -14.43 -9.87 -58.21
CA ILE A 10 -14.18 -10.68 -57.01
C ILE A 10 -12.93 -10.20 -56.27
N TYR A 11 -11.80 -10.00 -56.97
CA TYR A 11 -10.57 -9.52 -56.36
C TYR A 11 -10.70 -8.06 -55.89
N GLY A 12 -11.37 -7.21 -56.67
CA GLY A 12 -11.65 -5.82 -56.29
C GLY A 12 -12.57 -5.73 -55.07
N GLY A 13 -13.65 -6.54 -55.03
CA GLY A 13 -14.54 -6.64 -53.87
C GLY A 13 -13.82 -7.16 -52.62
N THR A 14 -13.02 -8.23 -52.76
CA THR A 14 -12.23 -8.79 -51.66
C THR A 14 -11.19 -7.78 -51.15
N PHE A 15 -10.48 -7.10 -52.05
CA PHE A 15 -9.53 -6.05 -51.70
C PHE A 15 -10.22 -4.88 -50.97
N LEU A 16 -11.37 -4.42 -51.46
CA LEU A 16 -12.13 -3.34 -50.84
C LEU A 16 -12.56 -3.74 -49.42
N ILE A 17 -13.03 -4.97 -49.22
CA ILE A 17 -13.41 -5.50 -47.89
C ILE A 17 -12.19 -5.55 -46.97
N CYS A 18 -11.09 -6.16 -47.41
CA CYS A 18 -9.85 -6.24 -46.63
C CYS A 18 -9.29 -4.85 -46.28
N PHE A 19 -9.24 -3.94 -47.27
CA PHE A 19 -8.81 -2.56 -47.08
C PHE A 19 -9.70 -1.82 -46.09
N THR A 20 -11.03 -1.97 -46.20
CA THR A 20 -11.99 -1.32 -45.30
C THR A 20 -11.81 -1.83 -43.87
N ILE A 21 -11.64 -3.15 -43.68
CA ILE A 21 -11.38 -3.76 -42.37
C ILE A 21 -10.08 -3.21 -41.78
N VAL A 22 -8.99 -3.21 -42.54
CA VAL A 22 -7.68 -2.69 -42.10
C VAL A 22 -7.76 -1.20 -41.78
N PHE A 23 -8.42 -0.40 -42.64
CA PHE A 23 -8.62 1.03 -42.43
C PHE A 23 -9.40 1.32 -41.15
N ILE A 24 -10.51 0.61 -40.91
CA ILE A 24 -11.30 0.74 -39.68
C ILE A 24 -10.47 0.33 -38.46
N TYR A 25 -9.71 -0.77 -38.56
CA TYR A 25 -8.84 -1.24 -37.49
C TYR A 25 -7.77 -0.20 -37.12
N VAL A 26 -7.04 0.32 -38.12
CA VAL A 26 -6.01 1.36 -37.94
C VAL A 26 -6.62 2.63 -37.35
N ARG A 27 -7.76 3.09 -37.89
CA ARG A 27 -8.42 4.31 -37.40
C ARG A 27 -8.93 4.15 -35.97
N LYS A 28 -9.48 2.98 -35.61
CA LYS A 28 -9.87 2.67 -34.23
C LYS A 28 -8.65 2.61 -33.30
N GLY A 29 -7.55 2.01 -33.73
CA GLY A 29 -6.30 1.95 -32.98
C GLY A 29 -5.70 3.34 -32.72
N ALA A 30 -5.69 4.21 -33.74
CA ALA A 30 -5.24 5.59 -33.62
C ALA A 30 -6.11 6.39 -32.63
N LYS A 31 -7.44 6.23 -32.70
CA LYS A 31 -8.35 6.88 -31.76
C LYS A 31 -8.10 6.45 -30.32
N LYS A 32 -8.01 5.14 -30.05
CA LYS A 32 -7.70 4.61 -28.71
C LYS A 32 -6.33 5.09 -28.20
N SER A 33 -5.32 5.12 -29.07
CA SER A 33 -3.99 5.62 -28.69
C SER A 33 -4.03 7.10 -28.34
N ALA A 34 -4.81 7.92 -29.06
CA ALA A 34 -5.01 9.33 -28.73
C ALA A 34 -5.73 9.52 -27.38
N GLU A 35 -6.75 8.71 -27.09
CA GLU A 35 -7.44 8.71 -25.79
C GLU A 35 -6.46 8.38 -24.65
N VAL A 36 -5.64 7.33 -24.80
CA VAL A 36 -4.63 6.96 -23.79
C VAL A 36 -3.59 8.05 -23.63
N ARG A 37 -3.09 8.67 -24.72
CA ARG A 37 -2.16 9.80 -24.64
C ARG A 37 -2.75 10.96 -23.83
N ALA A 38 -4.01 11.32 -24.08
CA ALA A 38 -4.67 12.38 -23.31
C ALA A 38 -4.77 12.05 -21.82
N LYS A 39 -5.03 10.78 -21.46
CA LYS A 39 -5.02 10.33 -20.06
C LYS A 39 -3.63 10.42 -19.44
N VAL A 40 -2.58 10.05 -20.17
CA VAL A 40 -1.18 10.16 -19.71
C VAL A 40 -0.80 11.61 -19.43
N GLU A 41 -1.09 12.53 -20.35
CA GLU A 41 -0.76 13.95 -20.17
C GLU A 41 -1.51 14.55 -18.98
N ARG A 42 -2.82 14.25 -18.84
CA ARG A 42 -3.58 14.65 -17.66
C ARG A 42 -2.98 14.10 -16.37
N ALA A 43 -2.59 12.83 -16.35
CA ALA A 43 -1.97 12.22 -15.17
C ALA A 43 -0.62 12.87 -14.82
N LYS A 44 0.14 13.38 -15.80
CA LYS A 44 1.36 14.14 -15.55
C LYS A 44 1.04 15.52 -14.96
N GLU A 45 0.10 16.25 -15.55
CA GLU A 45 -0.35 17.56 -15.07
C GLU A 45 -0.87 17.50 -13.62
N GLU A 46 -1.65 16.45 -13.31
CA GLU A 46 -2.19 16.21 -11.95
C GLU A 46 -1.15 15.65 -10.97
N GLY A 47 0.09 15.38 -11.41
CA GLY A 47 1.16 14.80 -10.59
C GLY A 47 0.92 13.33 -10.20
N ARG A 48 0.03 12.64 -10.91
CA ARG A 48 -0.37 11.23 -10.74
C ARG A 48 0.54 10.24 -11.48
N PHE A 49 1.46 10.74 -12.28
CA PHE A 49 2.44 9.93 -13.02
C PHE A 49 3.65 9.46 -12.17
N GLN A 50 3.88 10.09 -11.01
CA GLN A 50 5.03 9.82 -10.13
C GLN A 50 4.58 9.14 -8.83
N PRO A 51 4.64 7.79 -8.72
CA PRO A 51 4.14 7.03 -7.59
C PRO A 51 5.13 7.03 -6.41
N ASN A 52 4.58 6.83 -5.21
CA ASN A 52 5.37 6.63 -3.98
C ASN A 52 5.48 5.13 -3.59
N SER A 53 4.93 4.26 -4.43
CA SER A 53 4.78 2.83 -4.19
C SER A 53 5.34 2.02 -5.37
N LEU A 54 5.22 0.70 -5.24
CA LEU A 54 5.56 -0.24 -6.29
C LEU A 54 4.68 -0.01 -7.53
N HIS A 55 5.30 0.16 -8.69
CA HIS A 55 4.61 0.38 -9.97
C HIS A 55 5.29 -0.39 -11.11
N PRO A 56 4.58 -0.67 -12.21
CA PRO A 56 5.17 -1.32 -13.38
C PRO A 56 6.01 -0.34 -14.19
N HIS A 57 7.16 -0.80 -14.66
CA HIS A 57 7.96 -0.17 -15.69
C HIS A 57 8.05 -1.11 -16.90
N ILE A 58 7.71 -0.60 -18.07
CA ILE A 58 7.61 -1.36 -19.32
C ILE A 58 8.84 -1.11 -20.19
N ASN A 59 9.52 -2.17 -20.64
CA ASN A 59 10.54 -2.10 -21.66
C ASN A 59 9.89 -2.11 -23.05
N LEU A 60 9.96 -0.98 -23.76
CA LEU A 60 9.31 -0.79 -25.07
C LEU A 60 9.98 -1.59 -26.20
N ASP A 61 11.27 -1.92 -26.07
CA ASP A 61 12.00 -2.72 -27.05
C ASP A 61 11.53 -4.18 -27.04
N VAL A 62 11.17 -4.68 -25.86
CA VAL A 62 10.69 -6.06 -25.66
C VAL A 62 9.16 -6.16 -25.81
N CYS A 63 8.43 -5.11 -25.46
CA CYS A 63 6.96 -5.14 -25.46
C CYS A 63 6.39 -5.46 -26.85
N ILE A 64 5.60 -6.52 -26.97
CA ILE A 64 4.93 -6.88 -28.24
C ILE A 64 3.52 -6.31 -28.39
N GLY A 65 3.05 -5.51 -27.44
CA GLY A 65 1.74 -4.87 -27.55
C GLY A 65 0.52 -5.74 -27.27
N SER A 66 0.70 -6.90 -26.64
CA SER A 66 -0.40 -7.89 -26.47
C SER A 66 -1.59 -7.37 -25.66
N GLY A 67 -1.43 -6.32 -24.85
CA GLY A 67 -2.49 -5.76 -24.01
C GLY A 67 -2.84 -6.61 -22.77
N ALA A 68 -2.22 -7.78 -22.59
CA ALA A 68 -2.50 -8.67 -21.45
C ALA A 68 -2.32 -7.97 -20.09
N CYS A 69 -1.30 -7.12 -19.97
CA CYS A 69 -1.03 -6.35 -18.76
C CYS A 69 -2.13 -5.33 -18.42
N VAL A 70 -2.75 -4.71 -19.45
CA VAL A 70 -3.86 -3.77 -19.29
C VAL A 70 -5.10 -4.52 -18.82
N GLN A 71 -5.40 -5.67 -19.44
CA GLN A 71 -6.56 -6.48 -19.09
C GLN A 71 -6.47 -7.13 -17.71
N ALA A 72 -5.25 -7.46 -17.24
CA ALA A 72 -5.04 -8.08 -15.94
C ALA A 72 -5.00 -7.06 -14.79
N CYS A 73 -5.00 -5.76 -15.05
CA CYS A 73 -5.01 -4.75 -14.01
C CYS A 73 -6.43 -4.61 -13.44
N PRO A 74 -6.64 -4.82 -12.13
CA PRO A 74 -7.94 -4.66 -11.49
C PRO A 74 -8.26 -3.18 -11.20
N GLU A 75 -7.28 -2.29 -11.33
CA GLU A 75 -7.43 -0.85 -11.14
C GLU A 75 -7.58 -0.18 -12.51
N GLU A 76 -8.39 0.87 -12.57
CA GLU A 76 -8.65 1.59 -13.81
C GLU A 76 -7.49 2.52 -14.18
N ASP A 77 -7.21 2.63 -15.48
CA ASP A 77 -6.27 3.60 -16.04
C ASP A 77 -4.87 3.62 -15.39
N ILE A 78 -4.37 2.47 -14.94
CA ILE A 78 -2.96 2.32 -14.54
C ILE A 78 -2.07 2.10 -15.78
N LEU A 79 -2.56 1.30 -16.73
CA LEU A 79 -1.87 0.90 -17.94
C LEU A 79 -2.75 1.13 -19.16
N GLY A 80 -2.14 1.43 -20.30
CA GLY A 80 -2.83 1.56 -21.58
C GLY A 80 -1.96 1.11 -22.75
N LEU A 81 -2.50 1.26 -23.96
CA LEU A 81 -1.77 1.01 -25.20
C LEU A 81 -1.67 2.30 -26.02
N ILE A 82 -0.46 2.65 -26.43
CA ILE A 82 -0.17 3.73 -27.39
C ILE A 82 0.58 3.10 -28.56
N ASP A 83 0.06 3.24 -29.77
CA ASP A 83 0.69 2.76 -31.01
C ASP A 83 1.09 1.27 -30.96
N GLY A 84 0.24 0.46 -30.30
CA GLY A 84 0.48 -0.96 -30.14
C GLY A 84 1.58 -1.31 -29.13
N LYS A 85 1.98 -0.40 -28.25
CA LYS A 85 2.90 -0.67 -27.13
C LYS A 85 2.23 -0.33 -25.80
N ALA A 86 2.50 -1.13 -24.77
CA ALA A 86 2.02 -0.83 -23.44
C ALA A 86 2.71 0.41 -22.87
N THR A 87 1.95 1.23 -22.16
CA THR A 87 2.44 2.39 -21.42
C THR A 87 1.78 2.45 -20.05
N VAL A 88 2.40 3.18 -19.13
CA VAL A 88 1.78 3.57 -17.86
C VAL A 88 0.96 4.86 -18.04
N ILE A 89 -0.13 4.98 -17.29
CA ILE A 89 -1.01 6.16 -17.30
C ILE A 89 -0.99 6.82 -15.92
N ASN A 90 -1.66 6.24 -14.91
CA ASN A 90 -1.71 6.76 -13.54
C ASN A 90 -1.06 5.76 -12.57
N THR A 91 0.26 5.81 -12.47
CA THR A 91 1.02 4.91 -11.59
C THR A 91 0.80 5.20 -10.10
N THR A 92 0.40 6.43 -9.72
CA THR A 92 0.15 6.78 -8.31
C THR A 92 -1.02 6.00 -7.73
N SER A 93 -1.99 5.62 -8.56
CA SER A 93 -3.11 4.76 -8.17
C SER A 93 -2.77 3.26 -8.19
N CYS A 94 -1.54 2.89 -8.58
CA CYS A 94 -1.13 1.50 -8.62
C CYS A 94 -1.01 0.93 -7.20
N ILE A 95 -1.75 -0.15 -6.94
CA ILE A 95 -1.69 -0.88 -5.67
C ILE A 95 -0.52 -1.86 -5.58
N GLY A 96 0.30 -2.00 -6.63
CA GLY A 96 1.48 -2.89 -6.62
C GLY A 96 1.16 -4.39 -6.58
N HIS A 97 -0.02 -4.82 -7.03
CA HIS A 97 -0.44 -6.23 -7.04
C HIS A 97 0.37 -7.12 -7.99
N GLY A 98 0.97 -6.55 -9.04
CA GLY A 98 1.91 -7.24 -9.91
C GLY A 98 1.30 -8.20 -10.94
N ALA A 99 -0.02 -8.22 -11.16
CA ALA A 99 -0.59 -9.12 -12.18
C ALA A 99 -0.12 -8.75 -13.60
N CYS A 100 0.15 -7.48 -13.86
CA CYS A 100 0.76 -7.01 -15.11
C CYS A 100 2.13 -7.66 -15.37
N PHE A 101 2.96 -7.80 -14.33
CA PHE A 101 4.26 -8.48 -14.38
C PHE A 101 4.06 -9.97 -14.72
N HIS A 102 3.19 -10.67 -14.00
CA HIS A 102 3.00 -12.10 -14.19
C HIS A 102 2.32 -12.50 -15.52
N THR A 103 1.46 -11.66 -16.07
CA THR A 103 0.72 -11.95 -17.32
C THR A 103 1.50 -11.58 -18.58
N CYS A 104 2.64 -10.88 -18.46
CA CYS A 104 3.39 -10.42 -19.61
C CYS A 104 4.00 -11.63 -20.35
N PRO A 105 3.61 -11.91 -21.62
CA PRO A 105 4.07 -13.12 -22.32
C PRO A 105 5.54 -13.04 -22.76
N VAL A 106 6.13 -11.84 -22.73
CA VAL A 106 7.49 -11.55 -23.20
C VAL A 106 8.36 -10.93 -22.11
N ASP A 107 7.93 -11.01 -20.85
CA ASP A 107 8.71 -10.56 -19.69
C ASP A 107 9.19 -9.08 -19.78
N ALA A 108 8.44 -8.24 -20.49
CA ALA A 108 8.79 -6.83 -20.74
C ALA A 108 8.58 -5.91 -19.53
N ILE A 109 8.00 -6.40 -18.44
CA ILE A 109 7.61 -5.60 -17.28
C ILE A 109 8.56 -5.87 -16.12
N THR A 110 8.99 -4.81 -15.45
CA THR A 110 9.66 -4.85 -14.15
C THR A 110 8.82 -4.10 -13.14
N LEU A 111 8.84 -4.51 -11.86
CA LEU A 111 8.19 -3.73 -10.80
C LEU A 111 9.26 -2.92 -10.08
N ARG A 112 9.05 -1.60 -10.04
CA ARG A 112 9.99 -0.63 -9.49
C ARG A 112 9.37 0.18 -8.36
N ILE A 113 10.22 0.68 -7.47
CA ILE A 113 9.84 1.61 -6.41
C ILE A 113 10.66 2.89 -6.52
N GLY A 114 10.00 4.03 -6.37
CA GLY A 114 10.55 5.34 -6.75
C GLY A 114 10.68 5.48 -8.27
N THR A 115 10.82 6.70 -8.76
CA THR A 115 11.04 7.02 -10.17
C THR A 115 12.35 7.78 -10.33
N GLU A 116 12.70 8.14 -11.57
CA GLU A 116 13.87 8.96 -11.86
C GLU A 116 13.75 10.35 -11.21
N GLU A 117 12.54 10.90 -11.15
CA GLU A 117 12.27 12.23 -10.58
C GLU A 117 11.91 12.18 -9.09
N ARG A 118 11.39 11.04 -8.59
CA ARG A 118 10.92 10.90 -7.21
C ARG A 118 11.59 9.73 -6.50
N GLY A 119 12.50 10.06 -5.60
CA GLY A 119 13.12 9.10 -4.71
C GLY A 119 12.17 8.62 -3.60
N VAL A 120 12.44 7.42 -3.09
CA VAL A 120 11.80 6.87 -1.89
C VAL A 120 12.89 6.40 -0.93
N GLU A 121 12.78 6.79 0.34
CA GLU A 121 13.67 6.30 1.39
C GLU A 121 13.32 4.86 1.72
N LEU A 122 14.29 3.97 1.53
CA LEU A 122 14.16 2.55 1.82
C LEU A 122 15.37 2.05 2.59
N PRO A 123 15.19 1.13 3.54
CA PRO A 123 16.32 0.46 4.17
C PRO A 123 17.08 -0.38 3.13
N HIS A 124 18.37 -0.55 3.37
CA HIS A 124 19.18 -1.52 2.64
C HIS A 124 18.78 -2.93 3.08
N VAL A 125 18.24 -3.69 2.13
CA VAL A 125 17.79 -5.08 2.32
C VAL A 125 18.35 -5.90 1.17
N LYS A 126 19.09 -6.96 1.52
CA LYS A 126 19.65 -7.95 0.61
C LYS A 126 18.52 -8.85 0.05
N PRO A 127 18.77 -9.64 -1.02
CA PRO A 127 17.76 -10.54 -1.59
C PRO A 127 17.21 -11.60 -0.62
N ASP A 128 17.97 -11.93 0.43
CA ASP A 128 17.62 -12.86 1.51
C ASP A 128 16.87 -12.19 2.67
N TYR A 129 16.50 -10.91 2.53
CA TYR A 129 15.83 -10.06 3.53
C TYR A 129 16.70 -9.57 4.68
N GLU A 130 17.99 -9.93 4.72
CA GLU A 130 18.91 -9.42 5.73
C GLU A 130 19.30 -7.95 5.43
N THR A 131 19.50 -7.16 6.46
CA THR A 131 19.96 -5.78 6.34
C THR A 131 21.49 -5.69 6.21
N ASN A 132 22.05 -4.49 6.27
CA ASN A 132 23.49 -4.30 6.46
C ASN A 132 23.97 -4.71 7.87
N VAL A 133 23.07 -4.85 8.84
CA VAL A 133 23.38 -5.36 10.18
C VAL A 133 23.11 -6.86 10.21
N GLU A 134 24.17 -7.64 10.37
CA GLU A 134 24.10 -9.11 10.40
C GLU A 134 23.14 -9.59 11.48
N GLY A 135 22.16 -10.40 11.11
CA GLY A 135 21.14 -10.93 12.00
C GLY A 135 19.89 -10.07 12.19
N ILE A 136 19.82 -8.90 11.57
CA ILE A 136 18.58 -8.12 11.47
C ILE A 136 18.00 -8.25 10.05
N TYR A 137 16.73 -8.65 9.98
CA TYR A 137 15.97 -8.85 8.76
C TYR A 137 14.79 -7.88 8.68
N ILE A 138 14.38 -7.50 7.47
CA ILE A 138 13.22 -6.63 7.23
C ILE A 138 12.25 -7.29 6.26
N ALA A 139 10.97 -7.30 6.62
CA ALA A 139 9.90 -7.79 5.75
C ALA A 139 8.67 -6.87 5.73
N GLY A 140 7.82 -7.07 4.72
CA GLY A 140 6.54 -6.37 4.59
C GLY A 140 6.66 -5.03 3.88
N GLU A 141 5.86 -4.06 4.31
CA GLU A 141 5.77 -2.78 3.61
C GLU A 141 7.11 -2.02 3.59
N LEU A 142 7.97 -2.18 4.61
CA LEU A 142 9.33 -1.61 4.67
C LEU A 142 10.23 -2.08 3.52
N GLY A 143 10.08 -3.34 3.08
CA GLY A 143 10.79 -3.91 1.94
C GLY A 143 10.25 -3.44 0.57
N GLY A 144 9.23 -2.58 0.56
CA GLY A 144 8.71 -1.95 -0.66
C GLY A 144 7.42 -2.55 -1.22
N MET A 145 6.87 -3.63 -0.63
CA MET A 145 5.58 -4.22 -1.08
C MET A 145 4.56 -4.24 0.07
N GLY A 146 3.59 -3.33 0.05
CA GLY A 146 2.65 -3.12 1.16
C GLY A 146 1.35 -3.93 1.13
N LEU A 147 1.14 -4.80 0.14
CA LEU A 147 -0.05 -5.65 0.11
C LEU A 147 0.05 -6.77 1.15
N ILE A 148 -1.07 -7.11 1.78
CA ILE A 148 -1.17 -8.15 2.83
C ILE A 148 -0.55 -9.46 2.35
N ARG A 149 -0.95 -9.97 1.17
CA ARG A 149 -0.39 -11.20 0.57
C ARG A 149 1.12 -11.12 0.41
N ASN A 150 1.62 -10.04 -0.20
CA ASN A 150 3.05 -9.88 -0.44
C ASN A 150 3.83 -9.74 0.86
N SER A 151 3.25 -9.07 1.86
CA SER A 151 3.87 -8.88 3.17
C SER A 151 3.98 -10.21 3.91
N ALA A 152 2.91 -11.01 3.92
CA ALA A 152 2.94 -12.36 4.48
C ALA A 152 3.96 -13.26 3.78
N GLU A 153 4.00 -13.25 2.44
CA GLU A 153 4.94 -14.03 1.64
C GLU A 153 6.41 -13.64 1.92
N GLN A 154 6.70 -12.34 2.12
CA GLN A 154 8.02 -11.89 2.54
C GLN A 154 8.37 -12.29 3.97
N GLY A 155 7.42 -12.20 4.91
CA GLY A 155 7.64 -12.63 6.29
C GLY A 155 8.05 -14.09 6.38
N ILE A 156 7.42 -14.96 5.59
CA ILE A 156 7.77 -16.39 5.47
C ILE A 156 9.20 -16.53 4.94
N GLN A 157 9.52 -15.91 3.81
CA GLN A 157 10.84 -16.04 3.18
C GLN A 157 11.96 -15.46 4.05
N ALA A 158 11.71 -14.35 4.77
CA ALA A 158 12.68 -13.76 5.67
C ALA A 158 13.03 -14.72 6.82
N VAL A 159 12.02 -15.40 7.40
CA VAL A 159 12.25 -16.39 8.46
C VAL A 159 12.93 -17.65 7.93
N GLU A 160 12.62 -18.10 6.70
CA GLU A 160 13.34 -19.19 6.04
C GLU A 160 14.84 -18.90 5.95
N ASN A 161 15.20 -17.76 5.36
CA ASN A 161 16.61 -17.39 5.19
C ASN A 161 17.31 -17.13 6.54
N LEU A 162 16.62 -16.50 7.48
CA LEU A 162 17.14 -16.24 8.82
C LEU A 162 17.48 -17.53 9.57
N SER A 163 16.70 -18.60 9.36
CA SER A 163 16.89 -19.87 10.05
C SER A 163 18.15 -20.64 9.64
N GLU A 164 18.73 -20.38 8.46
CA GLU A 164 19.91 -21.09 7.95
C GLU A 164 21.17 -20.83 8.79
N GLY A 165 21.24 -19.66 9.45
CA GLY A 165 22.36 -19.26 10.31
C GLY A 165 21.99 -19.13 11.78
N LEU A 166 20.89 -19.77 12.21
CA LEU A 166 20.36 -19.67 13.57
C LEU A 166 20.73 -20.89 14.41
N GLU A 167 21.39 -20.66 15.55
CA GLU A 167 21.67 -21.70 16.55
C GLU A 167 20.58 -21.68 17.64
N LYS A 168 19.66 -22.65 17.57
CA LYS A 168 18.50 -22.72 18.46
C LYS A 168 18.90 -22.96 19.91
N GLY A 169 18.34 -22.17 20.82
CA GLY A 169 18.60 -22.22 22.26
C GLY A 169 20.01 -21.81 22.68
N ALA A 170 20.80 -21.24 21.76
CA ALA A 170 22.20 -20.91 22.02
C ALA A 170 22.39 -19.56 22.73
N TYR A 171 21.45 -18.62 22.58
CA TYR A 171 21.58 -17.27 23.09
C TYR A 171 20.23 -16.62 23.44
N GLY A 172 20.19 -16.01 24.63
CA GLY A 172 19.10 -15.14 25.07
C GLY A 172 17.81 -15.87 25.46
N ASP A 173 16.75 -15.08 25.62
CA ASP A 173 15.43 -15.54 26.06
C ASP A 173 14.66 -16.28 24.94
N CYS A 174 14.98 -15.97 23.69
CA CYS A 174 14.43 -16.62 22.50
C CYS A 174 15.42 -16.57 21.33
N ASP A 175 15.18 -17.37 20.30
CA ASP A 175 16.05 -17.41 19.12
C ASP A 175 15.80 -16.20 18.19
N LEU A 176 14.52 -15.78 18.11
CA LEU A 176 14.05 -14.74 17.20
C LEU A 176 13.05 -13.80 17.89
N VAL A 177 13.28 -12.49 17.78
CA VAL A 177 12.25 -11.48 18.06
C VAL A 177 11.68 -10.97 16.74
N ILE A 178 10.36 -11.05 16.60
CA ILE A 178 9.60 -10.48 15.49
C ILE A 178 8.94 -9.20 15.98
N ILE A 179 9.25 -8.06 15.36
CA ILE A 179 8.71 -6.75 15.76
C ILE A 179 7.60 -6.36 14.77
N GLY A 180 6.36 -6.36 15.25
CA GLY A 180 5.14 -6.04 14.52
C GLY A 180 4.30 -7.27 14.19
N ALA A 181 3.05 -7.29 14.63
CA ALA A 181 2.06 -8.34 14.36
C ALA A 181 1.13 -7.98 13.18
N GLY A 182 1.69 -7.34 12.15
CA GLY A 182 1.04 -7.22 10.84
C GLY A 182 1.17 -8.50 10.01
N PRO A 183 0.65 -8.54 8.76
CA PRO A 183 0.67 -9.74 7.93
C PRO A 183 2.05 -10.40 7.76
N ALA A 184 3.12 -9.61 7.67
CA ALA A 184 4.49 -10.13 7.58
C ALA A 184 4.93 -10.82 8.87
N GLY A 185 4.76 -10.18 10.03
CA GLY A 185 5.15 -10.76 11.31
C GLY A 185 4.31 -11.97 11.70
N LEU A 186 3.00 -11.93 11.43
CA LEU A 186 2.11 -13.07 11.69
C LEU A 186 2.48 -14.29 10.84
N ALA A 187 2.65 -14.12 9.53
CA ALA A 187 3.08 -15.22 8.65
C ALA A 187 4.51 -15.70 8.99
N GLY A 188 5.40 -14.78 9.35
CA GLY A 188 6.75 -15.10 9.84
C GLY A 188 6.72 -15.92 11.13
N SER A 189 5.82 -15.60 12.08
CA SER A 189 5.68 -16.35 13.34
C SER A 189 5.21 -17.79 13.11
N LEU A 190 4.24 -17.99 12.20
CA LEU A 190 3.81 -19.33 11.78
C LEU A 190 4.96 -20.10 11.14
N LYS A 191 5.78 -19.42 10.32
CA LYS A 191 6.95 -20.04 9.71
C LYS A 191 8.03 -20.40 10.74
N ALA A 192 8.27 -19.52 11.72
CA ALA A 192 9.21 -19.79 12.80
C ALA A 192 8.78 -21.02 13.59
N LYS A 193 7.47 -21.14 13.91
CA LYS A 193 6.89 -22.33 14.53
C LYS A 193 7.07 -23.59 13.68
N GLU A 194 6.81 -23.51 12.37
CA GLU A 194 7.00 -24.64 11.43
C GLU A 194 8.44 -25.15 11.43
N LEU A 195 9.41 -24.23 11.50
CA LEU A 195 10.82 -24.54 11.54
C LEU A 195 11.32 -24.90 12.95
N GLY A 196 10.48 -24.87 13.98
CA GLY A 196 10.86 -25.09 15.37
C GLY A 196 11.85 -24.07 15.90
N VAL A 197 11.69 -22.81 15.51
CA VAL A 197 12.43 -21.63 16.01
C VAL A 197 11.63 -21.03 17.17
N ASN A 198 12.27 -20.84 18.32
CA ASN A 198 11.62 -20.18 19.47
C ASN A 198 11.53 -18.68 19.21
N ALA A 199 10.35 -18.20 18.82
CA ALA A 199 10.13 -16.81 18.45
C ALA A 199 9.18 -16.08 19.41
N ARG A 200 9.48 -14.81 19.71
CA ARG A 200 8.59 -13.87 20.41
C ARG A 200 8.12 -12.80 19.44
N VAL A 201 6.82 -12.54 19.40
CA VAL A 201 6.23 -11.50 18.54
C VAL A 201 5.78 -10.33 19.39
N LEU A 202 6.34 -9.15 19.13
CA LEU A 202 6.07 -7.91 19.87
C LEU A 202 5.23 -6.96 19.02
N GLU A 203 4.08 -6.51 19.52
CA GLU A 203 3.20 -5.57 18.83
C GLU A 203 2.90 -4.36 19.73
N GLN A 204 3.06 -3.14 19.20
CA GLN A 204 2.85 -1.92 19.98
C GLN A 204 1.37 -1.68 20.31
N ASP A 205 0.46 -2.11 19.44
CA ASP A 205 -0.98 -1.96 19.56
C ASP A 205 -1.62 -3.34 19.78
N SER A 206 -2.33 -3.83 18.76
CA SER A 206 -3.05 -5.11 18.73
C SER A 206 -2.75 -5.88 17.45
N LEU A 207 -3.04 -7.18 17.48
CA LEU A 207 -2.89 -8.10 16.36
C LEU A 207 -3.50 -7.56 15.06
N GLY A 208 -2.74 -7.73 13.97
CA GLY A 208 -3.11 -7.30 12.61
C GLY A 208 -2.42 -6.02 12.16
N GLY A 209 -1.80 -5.27 13.08
CA GLY A 209 -1.07 -4.04 12.78
C GLY A 209 -1.96 -3.04 12.02
N THR A 210 -1.52 -2.56 10.84
CA THR A 210 -2.32 -1.63 10.02
C THR A 210 -3.73 -2.15 9.72
N VAL A 211 -3.90 -3.46 9.51
CA VAL A 211 -5.21 -4.06 9.20
C VAL A 211 -6.21 -3.79 10.32
N TYR A 212 -5.80 -3.92 11.59
CA TYR A 212 -6.64 -3.69 12.76
C TYR A 212 -7.27 -2.29 12.77
N THR A 213 -6.51 -1.30 12.28
CA THR A 213 -6.90 0.12 12.28
C THR A 213 -7.95 0.50 11.24
N PHE A 214 -8.27 -0.41 10.30
CA PHE A 214 -9.29 -0.16 9.30
C PHE A 214 -10.71 -0.17 9.88
N PRO A 215 -11.68 0.50 9.23
CA PRO A 215 -13.09 0.34 9.53
C PRO A 215 -13.52 -1.13 9.43
N ARG A 216 -14.44 -1.60 10.30
CA ARG A 216 -14.90 -3.01 10.30
C ARG A 216 -15.39 -3.50 8.94
N SER A 217 -16.19 -2.69 8.25
CA SER A 217 -16.77 -3.00 6.95
C SER A 217 -15.79 -3.00 5.79
N LYS A 218 -14.51 -2.63 6.01
CA LYS A 218 -13.53 -2.51 4.93
C LYS A 218 -13.17 -3.87 4.37
N VAL A 219 -13.34 -4.04 3.06
CA VAL A 219 -12.78 -5.17 2.31
C VAL A 219 -11.28 -4.98 2.17
N VAL A 220 -10.52 -5.96 2.63
CA VAL A 220 -9.04 -5.88 2.72
C VAL A 220 -8.33 -6.85 1.79
N MET A 221 -9.00 -7.95 1.40
CA MET A 221 -8.37 -9.05 0.66
C MET A 221 -9.28 -9.66 -0.40
N THR A 222 -8.73 -9.84 -1.59
CA THR A 222 -9.41 -10.47 -2.74
C THR A 222 -8.53 -11.51 -3.44
N GLN A 223 -7.34 -11.79 -2.88
CA GLN A 223 -6.39 -12.74 -3.44
C GLN A 223 -6.10 -13.88 -2.46
N PRO A 224 -5.95 -15.12 -2.96
CA PRO A 224 -5.60 -16.24 -2.11
C PRO A 224 -4.19 -16.10 -1.55
N MET A 225 -4.00 -16.67 -0.37
CA MET A 225 -2.73 -16.69 0.36
C MET A 225 -2.48 -18.12 0.88
N ASN A 226 -1.22 -18.50 1.03
CA ASN A 226 -0.85 -19.75 1.70
C ASN A 226 -0.16 -19.40 3.00
N LEU A 227 -0.67 -19.91 4.12
CA LEU A 227 -0.09 -19.71 5.45
C LEU A 227 0.57 -21.00 5.94
N PRO A 228 1.81 -20.92 6.48
CA PRO A 228 2.44 -22.06 7.15
C PRO A 228 1.54 -22.59 8.27
N LEU A 229 1.51 -23.91 8.44
CA LEU A 229 0.73 -24.60 9.48
C LEU A 229 -0.80 -24.35 9.46
N TYR A 230 -1.33 -23.72 8.41
CA TYR A 230 -2.77 -23.44 8.27
C TYR A 230 -3.30 -23.81 6.89
N GLY A 231 -2.49 -23.61 5.84
CA GLY A 231 -2.79 -24.00 4.47
C GLY A 231 -3.30 -22.87 3.58
N LYS A 232 -3.94 -23.25 2.47
CA LYS A 232 -4.36 -22.32 1.42
C LYS A 232 -5.69 -21.64 1.75
N LEU A 233 -5.63 -20.33 1.92
CA LEU A 233 -6.76 -19.44 2.12
C LEU A 233 -7.32 -18.98 0.77
N LYS A 234 -8.62 -19.18 0.56
CA LYS A 234 -9.36 -18.55 -0.54
C LYS A 234 -10.03 -17.29 0.00
N LEU A 235 -9.41 -16.15 -0.24
CA LEU A 235 -9.91 -14.86 0.23
C LEU A 235 -10.57 -14.14 -0.94
N VAL A 236 -11.88 -13.90 -0.83
CA VAL A 236 -12.70 -13.21 -1.84
C VAL A 236 -13.55 -12.20 -1.09
N ASN A 237 -13.35 -10.91 -1.39
CA ASN A 237 -14.04 -9.80 -0.72
C ASN A 237 -14.00 -9.88 0.82
N THR A 238 -12.90 -10.39 1.36
CA THR A 238 -12.75 -10.65 2.79
C THR A 238 -12.67 -9.33 3.54
N THR A 239 -13.47 -9.20 4.60
CA THR A 239 -13.49 -8.03 5.48
C THR A 239 -12.31 -8.02 6.45
N LYS A 240 -12.10 -6.90 7.13
CA LYS A 240 -11.09 -6.79 8.19
C LYS A 240 -11.28 -7.87 9.25
N ASP A 241 -12.48 -8.00 9.79
CA ASP A 241 -12.76 -8.86 10.94
C ASP A 241 -12.57 -10.34 10.57
N GLU A 242 -13.08 -10.77 9.40
CA GLU A 242 -12.84 -12.12 8.87
C GLU A 242 -11.35 -12.44 8.73
N LEU A 243 -10.54 -11.48 8.26
CA LEU A 243 -9.11 -11.69 8.13
C LEU A 243 -8.43 -11.82 9.51
N LEU A 244 -8.82 -11.00 10.49
CA LEU A 244 -8.29 -11.07 11.85
C LEU A 244 -8.69 -12.39 12.55
N GLU A 245 -9.90 -12.88 12.33
CA GLU A 245 -10.35 -14.19 12.82
C GLU A 245 -9.50 -15.33 12.24
N ILE A 246 -9.22 -15.30 10.93
CA ILE A 246 -8.33 -16.28 10.29
C ILE A 246 -6.94 -16.26 10.92
N TRP A 247 -6.38 -15.07 11.19
CA TRP A 247 -5.09 -14.95 11.85
C TRP A 247 -5.13 -15.50 13.28
N ASN A 248 -6.14 -15.12 14.07
CA ASN A 248 -6.30 -15.62 15.44
C ASN A 248 -6.45 -17.15 15.48
N ASP A 249 -7.26 -17.72 14.59
CA ASP A 249 -7.42 -19.17 14.48
C ASP A 249 -6.11 -19.86 14.10
N ALA A 250 -5.35 -19.27 13.16
CA ALA A 250 -4.04 -19.79 12.77
C ALA A 250 -3.02 -19.76 13.91
N LEU A 251 -2.98 -18.70 14.71
CA LEU A 251 -2.08 -18.60 15.87
C LEU A 251 -2.50 -19.55 16.99
N THR A 252 -3.79 -19.59 17.30
CA THR A 252 -4.34 -20.42 18.39
C THR A 252 -4.13 -21.91 18.12
N LYS A 253 -4.40 -22.38 16.90
CA LYS A 253 -4.16 -23.77 16.49
C LYS A 253 -2.71 -24.21 16.58
N ASN A 254 -1.77 -23.26 16.61
CA ASN A 254 -0.34 -23.50 16.58
C ASN A 254 0.36 -23.07 17.88
N ASP A 255 -0.39 -22.74 18.93
CA ASP A 255 0.11 -22.27 20.22
C ASP A 255 1.14 -21.14 20.06
N ILE A 256 0.79 -20.10 19.30
CA ILE A 256 1.60 -18.89 19.12
C ILE A 256 0.91 -17.74 19.86
N THR A 257 1.64 -17.08 20.74
CA THR A 257 1.17 -15.91 21.49
C THR A 257 1.83 -14.64 20.96
N ILE A 258 1.07 -13.57 20.89
CA ILE A 258 1.55 -12.23 20.54
C ILE A 258 1.61 -11.39 21.81
N ASP A 259 2.75 -10.74 22.05
CA ASP A 259 2.90 -9.79 23.14
C ASP A 259 2.42 -8.40 22.67
N GLU A 260 1.13 -8.12 22.89
CA GLU A 260 0.51 -6.82 22.59
C GLU A 260 0.91 -5.73 23.60
N GLY A 261 0.73 -4.45 23.22
CA GLY A 261 1.16 -3.31 24.03
C GLY A 261 2.68 -3.28 24.30
N CYS A 262 3.49 -3.85 23.40
CA CYS A 262 4.95 -3.93 23.45
C CYS A 262 5.56 -3.04 22.36
N LYS A 263 5.69 -1.74 22.63
CA LYS A 263 6.42 -0.84 21.72
C LYS A 263 7.92 -1.06 21.87
N VAL A 264 8.57 -1.59 20.84
CA VAL A 264 10.04 -1.65 20.80
C VAL A 264 10.60 -0.27 20.53
N GLU A 265 11.51 0.17 21.39
CA GLU A 265 12.14 1.49 21.29
C GLU A 265 13.53 1.42 20.64
N ARG A 266 14.31 0.38 20.95
CA ARG A 266 15.69 0.22 20.47
C ARG A 266 16.06 -1.24 20.26
N ILE A 267 16.99 -1.48 19.34
CA ILE A 267 17.65 -2.78 19.12
C ILE A 267 19.15 -2.54 19.30
N ILE A 268 19.75 -3.17 20.30
CA ILE A 268 21.16 -2.98 20.65
C ILE A 268 21.92 -4.28 20.38
N GLN A 269 22.93 -4.24 19.53
CA GLN A 269 23.79 -5.40 19.29
C GLN A 269 24.64 -5.70 20.53
N LYS A 270 24.71 -6.98 20.92
CA LYS A 270 25.48 -7.48 22.07
C LYS A 270 26.51 -8.50 21.62
N ASP A 271 27.76 -8.29 22.03
CA ASP A 271 28.89 -9.23 21.96
C ASP A 271 29.12 -9.92 20.60
N ASN A 272 28.67 -9.29 19.50
CA ASN A 272 28.62 -9.88 18.15
C ASN A 272 27.91 -11.24 18.05
N LYS A 273 27.05 -11.58 19.01
CA LYS A 273 26.35 -12.88 19.10
C LYS A 273 24.83 -12.76 19.05
N GLY A 274 24.29 -11.58 19.37
CA GLY A 274 22.85 -11.35 19.36
C GLY A 274 22.49 -9.91 19.66
N PHE A 275 21.26 -9.71 20.13
CA PHE A 275 20.64 -8.42 20.32
C PHE A 275 19.92 -8.35 21.66
N GLU A 276 19.90 -7.16 22.25
CA GLU A 276 18.99 -6.76 23.31
C GLU A 276 17.92 -5.83 22.69
N VAL A 277 16.65 -6.24 22.81
CA VAL A 277 15.49 -5.51 22.30
C VAL A 277 14.82 -4.80 23.47
N GLN A 278 14.87 -3.47 23.47
CA GLN A 278 14.31 -2.64 24.54
C GLN A 278 12.84 -2.31 24.25
N ILE A 279 11.98 -2.56 25.22
CA ILE A 279 10.52 -2.41 25.11
C ILE A 279 10.07 -1.33 26.09
N ALA A 280 9.26 -0.38 25.62
CA ALA A 280 8.78 0.74 26.42
C ALA A 280 8.09 0.27 27.71
N GLY A 281 8.65 0.64 28.86
CA GLY A 281 8.09 0.32 30.18
C GLY A 281 8.08 -1.17 30.55
N LYS A 282 8.82 -2.02 29.82
CA LYS A 282 8.92 -3.47 30.08
C LYS A 282 10.40 -3.91 30.12
N GLU A 283 10.65 -5.12 30.60
CA GLU A 283 11.99 -5.70 30.57
C GLU A 283 12.45 -5.93 29.12
N ALA A 284 13.75 -5.76 28.88
CA ALA A 284 14.35 -6.03 27.58
C ALA A 284 14.40 -7.53 27.31
N ILE A 285 14.30 -7.91 26.03
CA ILE A 285 14.41 -9.31 25.58
C ILE A 285 15.71 -9.49 24.84
N THR A 286 16.43 -10.57 25.15
CA THR A 286 17.64 -10.95 24.43
C THR A 286 17.35 -12.02 23.38
N THR A 287 17.95 -11.89 22.21
CA THR A 287 17.69 -12.78 21.06
C THR A 287 18.90 -12.89 20.14
N GLN A 288 19.02 -13.98 19.39
CA GLN A 288 20.10 -14.12 18.39
C GLN A 288 19.82 -13.31 17.13
N LYS A 289 18.56 -13.29 16.67
CA LYS A 289 18.16 -12.62 15.43
C LYS A 289 16.90 -11.77 15.63
N VAL A 290 16.69 -10.80 14.75
CA VAL A 290 15.53 -9.88 14.79
C VAL A 290 14.89 -9.78 13.41
N LEU A 291 13.57 -9.92 13.33
CA LEU A 291 12.77 -9.61 12.15
C LEU A 291 11.96 -8.33 12.40
N ILE A 292 12.24 -7.28 11.65
CA ILE A 292 11.49 -6.02 11.69
C ILE A 292 10.36 -6.08 10.65
N ALA A 293 9.12 -6.13 11.13
CA ALA A 293 7.89 -6.26 10.34
C ALA A 293 6.87 -5.14 10.64
N ILE A 294 7.34 -3.97 11.07
CA ILE A 294 6.53 -2.82 11.55
C ILE A 294 5.81 -2.01 10.45
N GLY A 295 6.01 -2.34 9.17
CA GLY A 295 5.40 -1.64 8.04
C GLY A 295 5.83 -0.16 7.90
N ARG A 296 5.12 0.63 7.07
CA ARG A 296 5.43 2.07 6.87
C ARG A 296 4.39 3.02 7.49
N ARG A 297 3.31 2.48 8.07
CA ARG A 297 2.15 3.26 8.51
C ARG A 297 1.88 3.20 10.02
N GLY A 298 2.80 2.65 10.81
CA GLY A 298 2.59 2.36 12.23
C GLY A 298 2.19 3.60 13.04
N THR A 299 2.99 4.67 12.96
CA THR A 299 2.73 5.89 13.74
C THR A 299 2.07 6.95 12.86
N PRO A 300 0.85 7.41 13.17
CA PRO A 300 0.20 8.47 12.42
C PRO A 300 0.97 9.78 12.58
N ARG A 301 1.08 10.55 11.50
CA ARG A 301 1.68 11.88 11.56
C ARG A 301 0.75 12.85 12.30
N LYS A 302 1.35 13.64 13.18
CA LYS A 302 0.67 14.68 13.97
C LYS A 302 0.57 16.01 13.19
N LEU A 303 -0.46 16.79 13.48
CA LEU A 303 -0.63 18.16 12.98
C LEU A 303 0.32 19.15 13.68
N GLY A 304 0.65 18.89 14.94
CA GLY A 304 1.49 19.77 15.77
C GLY A 304 0.79 21.06 16.19
N VAL A 305 -0.55 21.03 16.32
CA VAL A 305 -1.37 22.22 16.62
C VAL A 305 -1.87 22.20 18.07
N PRO A 306 -2.11 23.36 18.70
CA PRO A 306 -2.73 23.42 20.01
C PRO A 306 -4.07 22.69 20.05
N GLY A 307 -4.27 21.86 21.08
CA GLY A 307 -5.49 21.09 21.30
C GLY A 307 -5.57 19.74 20.55
N GLU A 308 -4.54 19.36 19.80
CA GLU A 308 -4.48 18.05 19.12
C GLU A 308 -4.56 16.85 20.07
N GLU A 309 -4.13 17.01 21.33
CA GLU A 309 -4.20 15.97 22.36
C GLU A 309 -5.60 15.81 22.99
N SER A 310 -6.61 16.54 22.49
CA SER A 310 -8.00 16.44 22.95
C SER A 310 -8.60 15.05 22.65
N GLN A 311 -9.47 14.57 23.53
CA GLN A 311 -10.19 13.30 23.37
C GLN A 311 -11.10 13.26 22.12
N LYS A 312 -11.45 14.41 21.53
CA LYS A 312 -12.22 14.46 20.29
C LYS A 312 -11.39 14.20 19.02
N VAL A 313 -10.07 14.12 19.15
CA VAL A 313 -9.14 13.91 18.05
C VAL A 313 -8.78 12.42 17.96
N ALA A 314 -8.95 11.84 16.78
CA ALA A 314 -8.63 10.45 16.52
C ALA A 314 -7.84 10.29 15.21
N TYR A 315 -6.95 9.30 15.18
CA TYR A 315 -6.15 8.94 13.99
C TYR A 315 -6.59 7.61 13.38
N ARG A 316 -7.69 7.04 13.90
CA ARG A 316 -8.28 5.76 13.51
C ARG A 316 -9.80 5.91 13.58
N MET A 317 -10.51 5.29 12.66
CA MET A 317 -11.97 5.24 12.63
C MET A 317 -12.38 3.77 12.54
N LEU A 318 -12.63 3.16 13.70
CA LEU A 318 -12.87 1.72 13.80
C LEU A 318 -14.35 1.36 13.53
N GLU A 319 -15.27 2.14 14.10
CA GLU A 319 -16.72 1.89 14.11
C GLU A 319 -17.50 3.10 13.57
N PRO A 320 -17.32 3.49 12.28
CA PRO A 320 -18.07 4.60 11.69
C PRO A 320 -19.59 4.43 11.79
N GLU A 321 -20.07 3.19 11.81
CA GLU A 321 -21.49 2.86 11.91
C GLU A 321 -22.16 3.31 13.22
N GLN A 322 -21.37 3.55 14.27
CA GLN A 322 -21.85 4.03 15.58
C GLN A 322 -21.88 5.56 15.70
N ILE A 323 -21.44 6.28 14.66
CA ILE A 323 -21.36 7.74 14.67
C ILE A 323 -22.54 8.29 13.88
N GLU A 324 -23.45 8.98 14.56
CA GLU A 324 -24.66 9.54 13.95
C GLU A 324 -25.00 10.91 14.52
N GLY A 325 -25.53 11.81 13.68
CA GLY A 325 -26.00 13.12 14.09
C GLY A 325 -24.90 14.10 14.51
N GLU A 326 -23.62 13.78 14.29
CA GLU A 326 -22.49 14.61 14.70
C GLU A 326 -22.01 15.55 13.57
N LYS A 327 -21.26 16.59 13.97
CA LYS A 327 -20.42 17.42 13.07
C LYS A 327 -18.99 16.91 13.12
N ILE A 328 -18.50 16.37 12.01
CA ILE A 328 -17.22 15.65 11.94
C ILE A 328 -16.29 16.38 10.99
N LEU A 329 -15.10 16.75 11.48
CA LEU A 329 -14.02 17.24 10.64
C LEU A 329 -13.06 16.08 10.30
N VAL A 330 -12.86 15.81 9.02
CA VAL A 330 -11.84 14.90 8.53
C VAL A 330 -10.71 15.72 7.89
N VAL A 331 -9.47 15.49 8.31
CA VAL A 331 -8.29 16.22 7.83
C VAL A 331 -7.40 15.31 7.01
N GLY A 332 -7.24 15.61 5.72
CA GLY A 332 -6.35 14.87 4.83
C GLY A 332 -6.80 14.86 3.37
N GLY A 333 -5.88 14.46 2.47
CA GLY A 333 -6.13 14.45 1.02
C GLY A 333 -5.71 13.15 0.32
N GLY A 334 -5.59 12.05 1.08
CA GLY A 334 -5.34 10.71 0.54
C GLY A 334 -6.58 9.84 0.65
N ASP A 335 -6.52 8.62 0.08
CA ASP A 335 -7.65 7.68 0.07
C ASP A 335 -8.22 7.43 1.48
N SER A 336 -7.38 7.29 2.50
CA SER A 336 -7.84 7.09 3.88
C SER A 336 -8.73 8.22 4.39
N ALA A 337 -8.44 9.47 4.03
CA ALA A 337 -9.26 10.62 4.43
C ALA A 337 -10.59 10.64 3.67
N VAL A 338 -10.53 10.44 2.35
CA VAL A 338 -11.72 10.46 1.49
C VAL A 338 -12.67 9.30 1.80
N GLU A 339 -12.15 8.07 1.90
CA GLU A 339 -12.93 6.89 2.27
C GLU A 339 -13.60 7.08 3.63
N SER A 340 -12.87 7.62 4.62
CA SER A 340 -13.43 7.85 5.96
C SER A 340 -14.51 8.93 5.96
N ALA A 341 -14.34 10.01 5.20
CA ALA A 341 -15.37 11.03 5.04
C ALA A 341 -16.63 10.46 4.38
N LEU A 342 -16.47 9.66 3.32
CA LEU A 342 -17.58 8.99 2.63
C LEU A 342 -18.30 7.96 3.51
N LEU A 343 -17.60 7.32 4.45
CA LEU A 343 -18.19 6.33 5.36
C LEU A 343 -19.14 6.96 6.38
N VAL A 344 -18.91 8.22 6.79
CA VAL A 344 -19.70 8.88 7.85
C VAL A 344 -20.68 9.92 7.32
N CYS A 345 -20.56 10.35 6.06
CA CYS A 345 -21.33 11.47 5.51
C CYS A 345 -22.85 11.22 5.39
N GLU A 346 -23.29 9.97 5.28
CA GLU A 346 -24.73 9.66 5.15
C GLU A 346 -25.52 9.95 6.43
N LYS A 347 -24.87 9.92 7.60
CA LYS A 347 -25.52 10.07 8.91
C LYS A 347 -25.06 11.28 9.70
N ASN A 348 -24.11 12.06 9.17
CA ASN A 348 -23.42 13.12 9.90
C ASN A 348 -23.15 14.32 8.99
N HIS A 349 -23.03 15.50 9.59
CA HIS A 349 -22.51 16.67 8.89
C HIS A 349 -20.99 16.55 8.79
N THR A 350 -20.50 16.23 7.59
CA THR A 350 -19.09 15.86 7.39
C THR A 350 -18.35 16.93 6.60
N ILE A 351 -17.27 17.43 7.17
CA ILE A 351 -16.38 18.41 6.55
C ILE A 351 -15.05 17.72 6.24
N LEU A 352 -14.60 17.79 5.00
CA LEU A 352 -13.29 17.31 4.57
C LEU A 352 -12.35 18.49 4.33
N SER A 353 -11.36 18.66 5.20
CA SER A 353 -10.32 19.69 5.08
C SER A 353 -9.07 19.12 4.43
N TYR A 354 -8.57 19.80 3.40
CA TYR A 354 -7.32 19.46 2.75
C TYR A 354 -6.52 20.71 2.38
N ARG A 355 -5.23 20.70 2.76
CA ARG A 355 -4.31 21.83 2.58
C ARG A 355 -3.98 22.25 1.15
N LYS A 356 -4.27 21.43 0.14
CA LYS A 356 -3.98 21.77 -1.26
C LYS A 356 -5.26 22.11 -2.00
N GLU A 357 -5.09 22.78 -3.13
CA GLU A 357 -6.17 23.12 -4.05
C GLU A 357 -6.77 21.90 -4.74
N ASN A 358 -6.01 20.81 -4.94
CA ASN A 358 -6.46 19.66 -5.72
C ASN A 358 -5.94 18.32 -5.18
N PHE A 359 -6.74 17.26 -5.32
CA PHE A 359 -6.37 15.90 -4.94
C PHE A 359 -5.45 15.23 -5.98
N ALA A 360 -4.18 15.06 -5.63
CA ALA A 360 -3.19 14.44 -6.52
C ALA A 360 -3.04 12.91 -6.32
N ARG A 361 -3.60 12.34 -5.24
CA ARG A 361 -3.19 10.99 -4.77
C ARG A 361 -4.33 10.01 -4.57
N ILE A 362 -5.57 10.44 -4.68
CA ILE A 362 -6.73 9.57 -4.45
C ILE A 362 -7.02 8.76 -5.71
N LYS A 363 -7.50 7.54 -5.52
CA LYS A 363 -7.95 6.66 -6.59
C LYS A 363 -9.12 7.28 -7.35
N SER A 364 -9.27 6.94 -8.63
CA SER A 364 -10.36 7.42 -9.49
C SER A 364 -11.74 7.17 -8.90
N GLY A 365 -11.98 5.96 -8.37
CA GLY A 365 -13.26 5.63 -7.73
C GLY A 365 -13.56 6.49 -6.51
N ASN A 366 -12.56 6.72 -5.65
CA ASN A 366 -12.71 7.60 -4.47
C ASN A 366 -12.92 9.06 -4.88
N GLN A 367 -12.28 9.50 -5.96
CA GLN A 367 -12.49 10.84 -6.51
C GLN A 367 -13.93 11.02 -6.99
N GLN A 368 -14.44 10.10 -7.81
CA GLN A 368 -15.81 10.17 -8.34
C GLN A 368 -16.84 10.13 -7.21
N ALA A 369 -16.66 9.24 -6.22
CA ALA A 369 -17.54 9.15 -5.07
C ALA A 369 -17.54 10.44 -4.23
N LEU A 370 -16.37 11.06 -4.03
CA LEU A 370 -16.27 12.35 -3.35
C LEU A 370 -16.96 13.47 -4.13
N GLU A 371 -16.71 13.58 -5.44
CA GLU A 371 -17.34 14.58 -6.30
C GLU A 371 -18.87 14.48 -6.25
N GLN A 372 -19.40 13.25 -6.29
CA GLN A 372 -20.83 12.99 -6.13
C GLN A 372 -21.33 13.40 -4.74
N ALA A 373 -20.66 13.01 -3.66
CA ALA A 373 -21.08 13.34 -2.30
C ALA A 373 -21.06 14.86 -2.03
N VAL A 374 -20.10 15.59 -2.62
CA VAL A 374 -20.06 17.06 -2.56
C VAL A 374 -21.21 17.67 -3.36
N ALA A 375 -21.49 17.17 -4.56
CA ALA A 375 -22.61 17.65 -5.38
C ALA A 375 -23.97 17.40 -4.73
N GLU A 376 -24.11 16.31 -3.96
CA GLU A 376 -25.30 15.98 -3.16
C GLU A 376 -25.36 16.75 -1.82
N GLY A 377 -24.34 17.54 -1.48
CA GLY A 377 -24.26 18.29 -0.22
C GLY A 377 -24.02 17.43 1.02
N LYS A 378 -23.63 16.16 0.86
CA LYS A 378 -23.33 15.23 1.95
C LYS A 378 -21.96 15.49 2.58
N VAL A 379 -21.01 15.99 1.78
CA VAL A 379 -19.67 16.36 2.25
C VAL A 379 -19.42 17.83 1.94
N GLU A 380 -19.08 18.60 2.96
CA GLU A 380 -18.54 19.94 2.80
C GLU A 380 -17.03 19.85 2.55
N LEU A 381 -16.58 20.23 1.36
CA LEU A 381 -15.17 20.13 0.98
C LEU A 381 -14.46 21.48 1.13
N MET A 382 -13.47 21.52 2.02
CA MET A 382 -12.63 22.69 2.28
C MET A 382 -11.20 22.46 1.75
N LEU A 383 -10.97 22.87 0.50
CA LEU A 383 -9.63 22.85 -0.09
C LEU A 383 -8.82 24.06 0.39
N SER A 384 -7.50 23.98 0.21
CA SER A 384 -6.59 25.07 0.59
C SER A 384 -6.75 25.51 2.05
N SER A 385 -7.07 24.57 2.93
CA SER A 385 -7.36 24.81 4.35
C SER A 385 -6.37 24.09 5.26
N ASN A 386 -5.90 24.76 6.31
CA ASN A 386 -5.03 24.17 7.34
C ASN A 386 -5.66 24.37 8.71
N VAL A 387 -5.77 23.30 9.49
CA VAL A 387 -6.15 23.40 10.90
C VAL A 387 -5.03 24.11 11.66
N THR A 388 -5.37 25.11 12.47
CA THR A 388 -4.41 25.88 13.28
C THR A 388 -4.58 25.70 14.78
N GLU A 389 -5.81 25.39 15.24
CA GLU A 389 -6.14 25.19 16.65
C GLU A 389 -7.37 24.29 16.78
N ILE A 390 -7.36 23.37 17.75
CA ILE A 390 -8.50 22.51 18.09
C ILE A 390 -9.00 22.91 19.48
N LYS A 391 -10.17 23.53 19.55
CA LYS A 391 -10.83 23.91 20.82
C LYS A 391 -11.75 22.78 21.29
N PRO A 392 -12.37 22.85 22.49
CA PRO A 392 -13.33 21.85 22.94
C PRO A 392 -14.48 21.61 21.94
N ASP A 393 -15.16 22.68 21.49
CA ASP A 393 -16.39 22.56 20.69
C ASP A 393 -16.23 23.02 19.23
N SER A 394 -15.03 23.48 18.86
CA SER A 394 -14.74 23.99 17.52
C SER A 394 -13.31 23.70 17.07
N VAL A 395 -13.03 23.95 15.80
CA VAL A 395 -11.70 23.95 15.18
C VAL A 395 -11.51 25.24 14.40
N LYS A 396 -10.33 25.85 14.52
CA LYS A 396 -9.92 26.94 13.64
C LYS A 396 -9.14 26.42 12.45
N LEU A 397 -9.48 26.94 11.27
CA LEU A 397 -8.77 26.70 10.04
C LEU A 397 -8.37 28.03 9.41
N THR A 398 -7.22 28.03 8.73
CA THR A 398 -6.80 29.13 7.85
C THR A 398 -6.92 28.70 6.40
N ASN A 399 -7.45 29.58 5.56
CA ASN A 399 -7.40 29.42 4.11
C ASN A 399 -6.05 29.94 3.55
N VAL A 400 -5.84 29.79 2.24
CA VAL A 400 -4.63 30.30 1.54
C VAL A 400 -4.47 31.82 1.59
N ASN A 401 -5.54 32.57 1.81
CA ASN A 401 -5.52 34.03 1.93
C ASN A 401 -5.18 34.50 3.36
N GLY A 402 -5.09 33.56 4.31
CA GLY A 402 -4.88 33.86 5.73
C GLY A 402 -6.15 34.19 6.50
N ASP A 403 -7.33 34.06 5.88
CA ASP A 403 -8.60 34.24 6.59
C ASP A 403 -8.81 33.05 7.54
N GLU A 404 -9.14 33.36 8.79
CA GLU A 404 -9.50 32.37 9.78
C GLU A 404 -10.99 32.05 9.71
N VAL A 405 -11.31 30.76 9.71
CA VAL A 405 -12.67 30.23 9.83
C VAL A 405 -12.71 29.32 11.05
N GLU A 406 -13.67 29.56 11.94
CA GLU A 406 -13.92 28.70 13.08
C GLU A 406 -15.17 27.87 12.82
N ILE A 407 -15.04 26.55 12.96
CA ILE A 407 -16.10 25.60 12.65
C ILE A 407 -16.42 24.79 13.89
N GLU A 408 -17.69 24.75 14.25
CA GLU A 408 -18.20 23.89 15.32
C GLU A 408 -18.09 22.42 14.92
N ASN A 409 -17.54 21.59 15.80
CA ASN A 409 -17.37 20.17 15.53
C ASN A 409 -17.32 19.34 16.80
N HIS A 410 -17.86 18.12 16.71
CA HIS A 410 -17.88 17.14 17.79
C HIS A 410 -16.64 16.25 17.76
N ARG A 411 -16.14 15.91 16.56
CA ARG A 411 -14.95 15.05 16.37
C ARG A 411 -14.01 15.58 15.30
N VAL A 412 -12.74 15.21 15.42
CA VAL A 412 -11.70 15.45 14.41
C VAL A 412 -10.99 14.13 14.08
N TYR A 413 -11.03 13.72 12.82
CA TYR A 413 -10.24 12.61 12.32
C TYR A 413 -9.05 13.10 11.51
N ILE A 414 -7.84 12.73 11.89
CA ILE A 414 -6.61 13.16 11.23
C ILE A 414 -6.04 12.00 10.41
N PHE A 415 -6.11 12.10 9.09
CA PHE A 415 -5.63 11.10 8.12
C PHE A 415 -4.60 11.70 7.16
N ILE A 416 -3.53 12.27 7.71
CA ILE A 416 -2.46 12.96 6.96
C ILE A 416 -1.24 12.06 6.64
N GLY A 417 -1.39 10.75 6.82
CA GLY A 417 -0.36 9.73 6.59
C GLY A 417 0.37 9.32 7.86
N GLY A 418 1.31 8.39 7.73
CA GLY A 418 2.17 7.92 8.82
C GLY A 418 3.60 8.42 8.69
N GLU A 419 4.35 8.32 9.78
CA GLU A 419 5.79 8.53 9.81
C GLU A 419 6.53 7.24 9.45
N LEU A 420 7.55 7.37 8.60
CA LEU A 420 8.46 6.26 8.33
C LEU A 420 9.36 6.08 9.56
N PRO A 421 9.60 4.85 10.03
CA PRO A 421 10.41 4.58 11.22
C PRO A 421 11.91 4.74 10.95
N ILE A 422 12.33 5.75 10.18
CA ILE A 422 13.73 6.00 9.80
C ILE A 422 14.62 6.22 11.02
N PRO A 423 14.22 7.02 12.03
CA PRO A 423 15.04 7.18 13.24
C PRO A 423 15.29 5.85 13.95
N PHE A 424 14.25 5.01 14.07
CA PHE A 424 14.35 3.68 14.67
C PHE A 424 15.30 2.76 13.90
N LEU A 425 15.17 2.72 12.56
CA LEU A 425 16.05 1.91 11.72
C LEU A 425 17.51 2.36 11.81
N LYS A 426 17.76 3.68 11.78
CA LYS A 426 19.10 4.24 11.91
C LYS A 426 19.71 3.99 13.29
N ASP A 427 18.91 4.08 14.36
CA ASP A 427 19.35 3.76 15.72
C ASP A 427 19.77 2.28 15.85
N ALA A 428 19.09 1.38 15.12
CA ALA A 428 19.47 -0.02 14.99
C ALA A 428 20.68 -0.27 14.05
N GLY A 429 21.32 0.79 13.52
CA GLY A 429 22.47 0.69 12.62
C GLY A 429 22.12 0.38 11.16
N ILE A 430 20.85 0.42 10.78
CA ILE A 430 20.39 0.05 9.43
C ILE A 430 20.51 1.25 8.50
N ASP A 431 21.17 1.03 7.36
CA ASP A 431 21.33 2.06 6.34
C ASP A 431 19.99 2.34 5.65
N VAL A 432 19.58 3.60 5.62
CA VAL A 432 18.39 4.07 4.90
C VAL A 432 18.83 5.05 3.83
N ASN A 433 18.61 4.68 2.56
CA ASN A 433 19.06 5.44 1.41
C ASN A 433 17.90 5.90 0.53
N MET A 434 18.01 7.11 -0.01
CA MET A 434 17.10 7.60 -1.03
C MET A 434 17.31 6.79 -2.32
N THR A 435 16.25 6.15 -2.79
CA THR A 435 16.31 5.24 -3.92
C THR A 435 15.43 5.73 -5.07
N PHE A 436 15.98 5.74 -6.29
CA PHE A 436 15.29 6.18 -7.51
C PHE A 436 15.14 5.00 -8.47
N GLY A 437 13.91 4.66 -8.86
CA GLY A 437 13.65 3.64 -9.88
C GLY A 437 14.13 2.21 -9.56
N LYS A 438 14.33 1.84 -8.28
CA LYS A 438 14.89 0.53 -7.93
C LYS A 438 13.97 -0.60 -8.34
N ILE A 439 14.54 -1.59 -9.02
CA ILE A 439 13.85 -2.80 -9.43
C ILE A 439 13.68 -3.71 -8.22
N LEU A 440 12.43 -3.98 -7.83
CA LEU A 440 12.11 -4.96 -6.78
C LEU A 440 11.75 -6.33 -7.36
N LYS A 441 11.12 -6.38 -8.54
CA LYS A 441 10.86 -7.64 -9.26
C LYS A 441 11.25 -7.52 -10.73
N LYS A 442 11.94 -8.55 -11.21
CA LYS A 442 12.35 -8.76 -12.60
C LYS A 442 12.19 -10.23 -12.95
N HIS A 443 11.81 -10.53 -14.18
CA HIS A 443 11.80 -11.90 -14.67
C HIS A 443 13.24 -12.45 -14.68
N LYS A 444 13.42 -13.67 -14.17
CA LYS A 444 14.68 -14.40 -14.37
C LYS A 444 14.78 -14.70 -15.86
N ARG A 445 15.88 -14.30 -16.51
CA ARG A 445 16.13 -14.69 -17.90
C ARG A 445 16.11 -16.23 -17.95
N LYS A 446 15.21 -16.78 -18.77
CA LYS A 446 15.17 -18.22 -19.04
C LYS A 446 16.39 -18.65 -19.83
#